data_AF-A0A097QVN6-F1
#
_entry.id   AF-A0A097QVN6-F1
#
_cell.length_a   1.000
_cell.length_b   1.000
_cell.length_c   1.000
_cell.angle_alpha   90.00
_cell.angle_beta   90.00
_cell.angle_gamma   90.00
#
_symmetry.space_group_name_H-M   'P 1'
#
loop_
_entity.id
_entity.type
_entity.pdbx_description
1 polymer ?
#
loop_
_entity_poly.entity_id
_entity_poly.type
_entity_poly.pdbx_seq_one_letter_code
_entity_poly.pdbx_strand_id
1 'polypeptide(L)'
;MRRALLLYSILFPLSFVPPLIPASFWEHVLIVFTAYLLVPAVISTALGFRPEELGLKLPNRNGLKLFALLFVLSVPLSIYGTTVPSMRSYYPVFPYSGVVGFVLGELGMGIIMLAHEAFYRGFLLFPLARKNVWLAIFLQNVPYTIVHRGKPAIEVPYAFIAGIIFAKMDLEGESFVPSFLLHWLGSALFDVLCVVVTP
;
A
#
# COMPACT_ATOMS: atom_id res chain seq x y z
N MET A 1 -7.40 10.20 21.96
CA MET A 1 -6.44 11.17 21.36
C MET A 1 -5.01 10.84 21.77
N ARG A 2 -4.69 10.83 23.08
CA ARG A 2 -3.34 10.48 23.57
C ARG A 2 -2.81 9.14 23.01
N ARG A 3 -3.61 8.06 23.04
CA ARG A 3 -3.20 6.76 22.48
C ARG A 3 -2.98 6.72 20.96
N ALA A 4 -3.73 7.51 20.18
CA ALA A 4 -3.59 7.55 18.73
C ALA A 4 -2.33 8.31 18.30
N LEU A 5 -2.06 9.44 18.97
CA LEU A 5 -0.81 10.16 18.80
C LEU A 5 0.38 9.31 19.27
N LEU A 6 0.26 8.62 20.42
CA LEU A 6 1.29 7.71 20.91
C LEU A 6 1.59 6.58 19.91
N LEU A 7 0.55 5.91 19.40
CA LEU A 7 0.70 4.88 18.37
C LEU A 7 1.41 5.44 17.13
N TYR A 8 0.94 6.57 16.61
CA TYR A 8 1.57 7.23 15.47
C TYR A 8 3.04 7.57 15.73
N SER A 9 3.37 8.15 16.88
CA SER A 9 4.75 8.51 17.24
C SER A 9 5.67 7.29 17.33
N ILE A 10 5.16 6.15 17.82
CA ILE A 10 5.92 4.89 17.90
C ILE A 10 6.14 4.30 16.50
N LEU A 11 5.09 4.30 15.66
CA LEU A 11 5.14 3.66 14.35
C LEU A 11 5.79 4.53 13.27
N PHE A 12 5.74 5.86 13.38
CA PHE A 12 6.24 6.77 12.34
C PHE A 12 7.68 6.46 11.89
N PRO A 13 8.67 6.25 12.78
CA PRO A 13 10.04 5.91 12.35
C PRO A 13 10.10 4.60 11.56
N LEU A 14 9.22 3.65 11.86
CA LEU A 14 9.19 2.34 11.21
C LEU A 14 8.91 2.45 9.72
N SER A 15 8.18 3.51 9.29
CA SER A 15 7.94 3.85 7.88
C SER A 15 9.19 3.94 7.02
N PHE A 16 10.37 4.11 7.62
CA PHE A 16 11.62 4.29 6.87
C PHE A 16 12.58 3.13 7.05
N VAL A 17 12.25 2.12 7.86
CA VAL A 17 13.16 1.00 8.16
C VAL A 17 13.27 0.00 7.00
N PRO A 18 12.17 -0.54 6.43
CA PRO A 18 12.29 -1.54 5.37
C PRO A 18 13.11 -1.11 4.15
N PRO A 19 12.98 0.13 3.62
CA PRO A 19 13.78 0.57 2.47
C PRO A 19 15.29 0.69 2.73
N LEU A 20 15.72 0.69 4.00
CA LEU A 20 17.14 0.83 4.37
C LEU A 20 17.86 -0.51 4.49
N ILE A 21 17.14 -1.63 4.44
CA ILE A 21 17.71 -2.96 4.63
C ILE A 21 17.92 -3.59 3.24
N PRO A 22 19.18 -3.78 2.80
CA PRO A 22 19.46 -4.53 1.58
C PRO A 22 18.97 -5.97 1.75
N ALA A 23 18.16 -6.45 0.80
CA ALA A 23 17.49 -7.73 0.89
C ALA A 23 17.18 -8.25 -0.52
N SER A 24 17.17 -9.57 -0.68
CA SER A 24 16.50 -10.21 -1.81
C SER A 24 14.99 -9.95 -1.76
N PHE A 25 14.28 -10.23 -2.85
CA PHE A 25 12.83 -10.04 -2.91
C PHE A 25 12.09 -10.73 -1.76
N TRP A 26 12.38 -12.00 -1.49
CA TRP A 26 11.67 -12.76 -0.45
C TRP A 26 12.03 -12.33 0.97
N GLU A 27 13.28 -11.92 1.20
CA GLU A 27 13.67 -11.28 2.45
C GLU A 27 12.94 -9.95 2.64
N HIS A 28 12.79 -9.16 1.57
CA HIS A 28 12.04 -7.90 1.62
C HIS A 28 10.56 -8.12 1.92
N VAL A 29 9.92 -9.16 1.34
CA VAL A 29 8.55 -9.57 1.69
C VAL A 29 8.43 -9.82 3.20
N LEU A 30 9.35 -10.59 3.79
CA LEU A 30 9.37 -10.91 5.22
C LEU A 30 9.61 -9.67 6.09
N ILE A 31 10.56 -8.81 5.70
CA ILE A 31 10.88 -7.56 6.40
C ILE A 31 9.66 -6.64 6.42
N VAL A 32 9.05 -6.39 5.26
CA VAL A 32 7.87 -5.53 5.15
C VAL A 32 6.69 -6.14 5.91
N PHE A 33 6.41 -7.43 5.75
CA PHE A 33 5.34 -8.09 6.51
C PHE A 33 5.54 -7.93 8.03
N THR A 34 6.76 -8.12 8.50
CA THR A 34 7.07 -8.00 9.93
C THR A 34 6.97 -6.56 10.42
N ALA A 35 7.60 -5.62 9.71
CA ALA A 35 7.69 -4.22 10.10
C ALA A 35 6.37 -3.45 9.91
N TYR A 36 5.60 -3.75 8.87
CA TYR A 36 4.40 -2.99 8.51
C TYR A 36 3.09 -3.68 8.94
N LEU A 37 3.12 -4.98 9.24
CA LEU A 37 1.93 -5.68 9.75
C LEU A 37 2.11 -6.22 11.16
N LEU A 38 3.06 -7.14 11.39
CA LEU A 38 3.16 -7.85 12.67
C LEU A 38 3.49 -6.93 13.85
N VAL A 39 4.57 -6.15 13.74
CA VAL A 39 5.00 -5.23 14.81
C VAL A 39 3.92 -4.17 15.12
N PRO A 40 3.35 -3.47 14.12
CA PRO A 40 2.26 -2.54 14.33
C PRO A 40 1.00 -3.16 14.92
N ALA A 41 0.65 -4.39 14.53
CA ALA A 41 -0.49 -5.09 15.11
C ALA A 41 -0.28 -5.36 16.61
N VAL A 42 0.89 -5.89 16.99
CA VAL A 42 1.24 -6.15 18.40
C VAL A 42 1.22 -4.87 19.22
N ILE A 43 1.86 -3.79 18.75
CA ILE A 43 1.89 -2.50 19.44
C ILE A 43 0.47 -1.92 19.57
N SER A 44 -0.32 -1.99 18.50
CA SER A 44 -1.70 -1.48 18.50
C SER A 44 -2.57 -2.24 19.51
N THR A 45 -2.48 -3.57 19.55
CA THR A 45 -3.19 -4.39 20.53
C THR A 45 -2.72 -4.09 21.96
N ALA A 46 -1.42 -3.95 22.19
CA ALA A 46 -0.86 -3.60 23.50
C ALA A 46 -1.33 -2.22 24.00
N LEU A 47 -1.57 -1.27 23.09
CA LEU A 47 -2.15 0.04 23.39
C LEU A 47 -3.70 0.03 23.51
N GLY A 48 -4.33 -1.14 23.41
CA GLY A 48 -5.76 -1.34 23.59
C GLY A 48 -6.62 -0.87 22.41
N PHE A 49 -6.07 -0.88 21.19
CA PHE A 49 -6.87 -0.66 19.99
C PHE A 49 -7.62 -1.93 19.59
N ARG A 50 -8.88 -1.77 19.22
CA ARG A 50 -9.67 -2.84 18.61
C ARG A 50 -9.42 -2.87 17.09
N PRO A 51 -9.52 -4.03 16.43
CA PRO A 51 -9.31 -4.13 14.98
C PRO A 51 -10.11 -3.12 14.16
N GLU A 52 -11.36 -2.85 14.52
CA GLU A 52 -12.23 -1.91 13.79
C GLU A 52 -11.79 -0.45 13.94
N GLU A 53 -11.00 -0.12 14.96
CA GLU A 53 -10.40 1.21 15.13
C GLU A 53 -9.19 1.43 14.23
N LEU A 54 -8.71 0.36 13.59
CA LEU A 54 -7.54 0.31 12.71
C LEU A 54 -7.95 -0.03 11.27
N GLY A 55 -9.25 -0.04 10.95
CA GLY A 55 -9.76 -0.44 9.63
C GLY A 55 -9.61 -1.93 9.29
N LEU A 56 -9.25 -2.77 10.28
CA LEU A 56 -9.15 -4.23 10.13
C LEU A 56 -10.54 -4.87 10.21
N LYS A 57 -11.38 -4.59 9.20
CA LYS A 57 -12.69 -5.21 9.03
C LYS A 57 -13.06 -5.30 7.55
N LEU A 58 -14.12 -6.01 7.23
CA LEU A 58 -14.64 -6.05 5.87
C LEU A 58 -15.15 -4.66 5.45
N PRO A 59 -14.88 -4.22 4.21
CA PRO A 59 -15.34 -2.94 3.72
C PRO A 59 -16.86 -2.92 3.54
N ASN A 60 -17.45 -1.74 3.71
CA ASN A 60 -18.84 -1.51 3.35
C ASN A 60 -19.02 -1.42 1.81
N ARG A 61 -20.28 -1.29 1.36
CA ARG A 61 -20.60 -1.19 -0.07
C ARG A 61 -19.99 0.02 -0.76
N ASN A 62 -19.81 1.15 -0.07
CA ASN A 62 -19.23 2.35 -0.67
C ASN A 62 -17.74 2.15 -0.97
N GLY A 63 -16.99 1.56 -0.03
CA GLY A 63 -15.58 1.20 -0.25
C GLY A 63 -15.40 0.27 -1.45
N LEU A 64 -16.24 -0.76 -1.57
CA LEU A 64 -16.19 -1.68 -2.71
C LEU A 64 -16.56 -1.02 -4.05
N LYS A 65 -17.54 -0.11 -4.06
CA LYS A 65 -17.91 0.65 -5.26
C LYS A 65 -16.77 1.57 -5.71
N LEU A 66 -16.14 2.26 -4.76
CA LEU A 66 -15.00 3.13 -5.04
C LEU A 66 -13.80 2.33 -5.54
N PHE A 67 -13.50 1.17 -4.92
CA PHE A 67 -12.49 0.23 -5.42
C PHE A 67 -12.78 -0.15 -6.88
N ALA A 68 -13.99 -0.62 -7.18
CA ALA A 68 -14.34 -1.06 -8.53
C ALA A 68 -14.21 0.08 -9.55
N LEU A 69 -14.70 1.28 -9.22
CA LEU A 69 -14.57 2.47 -10.07
C LEU A 69 -13.10 2.82 -10.32
N LEU A 70 -12.30 2.91 -9.25
CA LEU A 70 -10.89 3.31 -9.35
C LEU A 70 -10.05 2.24 -10.05
N PHE A 71 -10.37 0.96 -9.88
CA PHE A 71 -9.70 -0.13 -10.60
C PHE A 71 -9.98 -0.06 -12.11
N VAL A 72 -11.23 0.23 -12.51
CA VAL A 72 -11.53 0.46 -13.93
C VAL A 72 -10.78 1.67 -14.47
N LEU A 73 -10.68 2.75 -13.69
CA LEU A 73 -9.92 3.95 -14.07
C LEU A 73 -8.41 3.72 -14.08
N SER A 74 -7.88 2.76 -13.33
CA SER A 74 -6.46 2.44 -13.37
C SER A 74 -6.07 1.70 -14.65
N VAL A 75 -6.98 0.96 -15.30
CA VAL A 75 -6.69 0.24 -16.56
C VAL A 75 -6.09 1.15 -17.65
N PRO A 76 -6.70 2.27 -18.07
CA PRO A 76 -6.11 3.14 -19.08
C PRO A 76 -4.80 3.78 -18.61
N LEU A 77 -4.66 4.06 -17.30
CA LEU A 77 -3.41 4.58 -16.74
C LEU A 77 -2.29 3.55 -16.79
N SER A 78 -2.57 2.28 -16.51
CA SER A 78 -1.63 1.18 -16.62
C SER A 78 -1.21 0.95 -18.07
N ILE A 79 -2.15 1.01 -19.02
CA ILE A 79 -1.84 0.94 -20.46
C ILE A 79 -0.90 2.09 -20.85
N TYR A 80 -1.22 3.32 -20.45
CA TYR A 80 -0.34 4.47 -20.68
C TYR A 80 1.04 4.28 -20.01
N GLY A 81 1.08 3.73 -18.80
CA GLY A 81 2.31 3.42 -18.10
C GLY A 81 3.25 2.50 -18.89
N THR A 82 2.71 1.60 -19.71
CA THR A 82 3.54 0.74 -20.58
C THR A 82 4.22 1.52 -21.70
N THR A 83 3.81 2.76 -21.98
CA THR A 83 4.51 3.65 -22.93
C THR A 83 5.66 4.43 -22.28
N VAL A 84 5.79 4.39 -20.95
CA VAL A 84 6.83 5.09 -20.19
C VAL A 84 8.05 4.17 -20.02
N PRO A 85 9.21 4.48 -20.64
CA PRO A 85 10.35 3.55 -20.65
C PRO A 85 10.87 3.16 -19.28
N SER A 86 10.94 4.12 -18.33
CA SER A 86 11.44 3.89 -16.98
C SER A 86 10.53 2.97 -16.15
N MET A 87 9.22 3.00 -16.38
CA MET A 87 8.27 2.10 -15.73
C MET A 87 8.45 0.68 -16.27
N ARG A 88 8.49 0.53 -17.59
CA ARG A 88 8.71 -0.75 -18.26
C ARG A 88 10.01 -1.45 -17.87
N SER A 89 11.09 -0.68 -17.69
CA SER A 89 12.38 -1.25 -17.30
C SER A 89 12.44 -1.65 -15.83
N TYR A 90 11.55 -1.11 -15.01
CA TYR A 90 11.54 -1.32 -13.56
C TYR A 90 10.65 -2.51 -13.16
N TYR A 91 9.55 -2.74 -13.90
CA TYR A 91 8.55 -3.75 -13.57
C TYR A 91 8.56 -4.95 -14.53
N PRO A 92 8.30 -6.18 -14.03
CA PRO A 92 8.07 -6.54 -12.63
C PRO A 92 9.36 -6.56 -11.79
N VAL A 93 9.24 -6.26 -10.49
CA VAL A 93 10.39 -6.11 -9.56
C VAL A 93 10.86 -7.41 -8.91
N PHE A 94 10.17 -8.52 -9.15
CA PHE A 94 10.45 -9.80 -8.52
C PHE A 94 11.07 -10.80 -9.52
N PRO A 95 11.92 -11.72 -9.04
CA PRO A 95 12.47 -12.77 -9.90
C PRO A 95 11.38 -13.78 -10.27
N TYR A 96 11.30 -14.15 -11.54
CA TYR A 96 10.37 -15.18 -12.00
C TYR A 96 10.93 -16.01 -13.17
N SER A 97 10.46 -17.26 -13.26
CA SER A 97 10.65 -18.13 -14.43
C SER A 97 9.36 -18.88 -14.72
N GLY A 98 8.89 -18.78 -15.96
CA GLY A 98 7.60 -19.32 -16.37
C GLY A 98 6.41 -18.72 -15.61
N VAL A 99 5.23 -19.26 -15.90
CA VAL A 99 3.96 -18.76 -15.34
C VAL A 99 3.88 -18.98 -13.82
N VAL A 100 4.37 -20.12 -13.33
CA VAL A 100 4.32 -20.44 -11.89
C VAL A 100 5.20 -19.47 -11.09
N GLY A 101 6.42 -19.20 -11.55
CA GLY A 101 7.30 -18.24 -10.89
C GLY A 101 6.70 -16.83 -10.87
N PHE A 102 6.02 -16.43 -11.95
CA PHE A 102 5.37 -15.13 -12.04
C PHE A 102 4.24 -15.01 -11.02
N VAL A 103 3.35 -16.02 -10.95
CA VAL A 103 2.25 -16.06 -9.97
C VAL A 103 2.77 -16.05 -8.53
N LEU A 104 3.85 -16.77 -8.24
CA LEU A 104 4.46 -16.73 -6.90
C LEU A 104 4.99 -15.33 -6.56
N GLY A 105 5.66 -14.68 -7.51
CA GLY A 105 6.12 -13.29 -7.35
C GLY A 105 4.97 -12.33 -7.07
N GLU A 106 3.87 -12.44 -7.80
CA GLU A 106 2.65 -11.66 -7.60
C GLU A 106 2.01 -11.88 -6.22
N LEU A 107 2.03 -13.11 -5.71
CA LEU A 107 1.56 -13.39 -4.35
C LEU A 107 2.48 -12.75 -3.30
N GLY A 108 3.80 -12.76 -3.51
CA GLY A 108 4.76 -12.03 -2.68
C GLY A 108 4.52 -10.53 -2.68
N MET A 109 4.25 -9.96 -3.86
CA MET A 109 3.83 -8.55 -4.00
C MET A 109 2.52 -8.28 -3.28
N GLY A 110 1.54 -9.20 -3.35
CA GLY A 110 0.29 -9.10 -2.60
C GLY A 110 0.50 -9.00 -1.09
N ILE A 111 1.45 -9.76 -0.54
CA ILE A 111 1.83 -9.65 0.88
C ILE A 111 2.46 -8.29 1.20
N ILE A 112 3.35 -7.79 0.34
CA ILE A 112 3.97 -6.46 0.48
C ILE A 112 2.89 -5.37 0.47
N MET A 113 1.94 -5.43 -0.47
CA MET A 113 0.86 -4.44 -0.61
C MET A 113 -0.12 -4.51 0.56
N LEU A 114 -0.47 -5.71 1.02
CA LEU A 114 -1.30 -5.88 2.21
C LEU A 114 -0.65 -5.21 3.43
N ALA A 115 0.64 -5.48 3.66
CA ALA A 115 1.35 -4.91 4.79
C ALA A 115 1.49 -3.38 4.67
N HIS A 116 1.78 -2.85 3.47
CA HIS A 116 1.81 -1.40 3.23
C HIS A 116 0.47 -0.73 3.54
N GLU A 117 -0.63 -1.25 3.00
CA GLU A 117 -1.95 -0.64 3.22
C GLU A 117 -2.41 -0.80 4.67
N ALA A 118 -2.16 -1.96 5.31
CA ALA A 118 -2.41 -2.11 6.74
C ALA A 118 -1.62 -1.10 7.58
N PHE A 119 -0.37 -0.80 7.22
CA PHE A 119 0.45 0.19 7.91
C PHE A 119 -0.04 1.62 7.75
N TYR A 120 -0.04 2.09 6.51
CA TYR A 120 -0.32 3.50 6.21
C TYR A 120 -1.81 3.82 6.33
N ARG A 121 -2.70 2.97 5.80
CA ARG A 121 -4.15 3.19 5.80
C ARG A 121 -4.83 2.57 7.02
N GLY A 122 -4.28 1.51 7.59
CA GLY A 122 -4.81 0.92 8.84
C GLY A 122 -4.30 1.64 10.09
N PHE A 123 -3.06 1.31 10.50
CA PHE A 123 -2.49 1.68 11.80
C PHE A 123 -2.20 3.18 11.95
N LEU A 124 -1.74 3.87 10.91
CA LEU A 124 -1.43 5.31 10.98
C LEU A 124 -2.68 6.19 10.75
N LEU A 125 -3.54 5.84 9.81
CA LEU A 125 -4.67 6.67 9.38
C LEU A 125 -5.89 6.58 10.30
N PHE A 126 -6.53 5.41 10.45
CA PHE A 126 -7.84 5.29 11.12
C PHE A 126 -7.84 5.85 12.56
N PRO A 127 -6.84 5.56 13.42
CA PRO A 127 -6.79 6.13 14.78
C PRO A 127 -6.79 7.66 14.82
N LEU A 128 -6.08 8.30 13.89
CA LEU A 128 -5.94 9.75 13.82
C LEU A 128 -7.15 10.41 13.15
N ALA A 129 -7.72 9.76 12.13
CA ALA A 129 -8.84 10.28 11.34
C ALA A 129 -10.11 10.53 12.17
N ARG A 130 -10.29 9.80 13.28
CA ARG A 130 -11.36 10.03 14.27
C ARG A 130 -11.37 11.43 14.89
N LYS A 131 -10.27 12.17 14.77
CA LYS A 131 -10.14 13.55 15.28
C LYS A 131 -10.04 14.57 14.18
N ASN A 132 -9.19 14.31 13.19
CA ASN A 132 -9.04 15.19 12.04
C ASN A 132 -8.64 14.35 10.83
N VAL A 133 -9.58 14.18 9.92
CA VAL A 133 -9.42 13.38 8.70
C VAL A 133 -8.26 13.90 7.86
N TRP A 134 -8.21 15.20 7.58
CA TRP A 134 -7.18 15.76 6.71
C TRP A 134 -5.79 15.69 7.33
N LEU A 135 -5.66 15.99 8.62
CA LEU A 135 -4.39 15.82 9.32
C LEU A 135 -3.91 14.37 9.26
N ALA A 136 -4.81 13.40 9.49
CA ALA A 136 -4.47 11.98 9.41
C ALA A 136 -4.02 11.57 8.01
N ILE A 137 -4.74 12.04 6.97
CA ILE A 137 -4.37 11.81 5.57
C ILE A 137 -2.96 12.36 5.30
N PHE A 138 -2.66 13.60 5.68
CA PHE A 138 -1.32 14.15 5.45
C PHE A 138 -0.23 13.41 6.22
N LEU A 139 -0.46 13.11 7.50
CA LEU A 139 0.52 12.46 8.36
C LEU A 139 0.89 11.05 7.88
N GLN A 140 -0.06 10.27 7.36
CA GLN A 140 0.26 8.96 6.77
C GLN A 140 0.82 9.09 5.34
N ASN A 141 0.31 10.03 4.54
CA ASN A 141 0.60 10.08 3.10
C ASN A 141 2.00 10.60 2.80
N VAL A 142 2.53 11.51 3.63
CA VAL A 142 3.89 12.03 3.48
C VAL A 142 4.94 10.93 3.60
N PRO A 143 5.01 10.13 4.69
CA PRO A 143 5.95 9.02 4.76
C PRO A 143 5.70 7.95 3.70
N TYR A 144 4.43 7.64 3.37
CA TYR A 144 4.08 6.75 2.26
C TYR A 144 4.69 7.22 0.92
N THR A 145 4.62 8.51 0.63
CA THR A 145 5.19 9.07 -0.61
C THR A 145 6.72 9.03 -0.58
N ILE A 146 7.34 9.31 0.56
CA ILE A 146 8.80 9.32 0.71
C ILE A 146 9.41 7.94 0.45
N VAL A 147 8.74 6.85 0.82
CA VAL A 147 9.26 5.48 0.58
C VAL A 147 9.20 5.06 -0.89
N HIS A 148 8.53 5.83 -1.76
CA HIS A 148 8.58 5.61 -3.21
C HIS A 148 9.82 6.23 -3.87
N ARG A 149 10.68 6.93 -3.11
CA ARG A 149 11.96 7.39 -3.65
C ARG A 149 12.82 6.20 -4.09
N GLY A 150 13.45 6.34 -5.25
CA GLY A 150 14.24 5.27 -5.89
C GLY A 150 13.46 4.46 -6.93
N LYS A 151 12.12 4.57 -6.94
CA LYS A 151 11.27 4.09 -8.05
C LYS A 151 11.32 5.06 -9.25
N PRO A 152 10.75 4.70 -10.42
CA PRO A 152 10.63 5.63 -11.55
C PRO A 152 10.04 6.98 -11.12
N ALA A 153 10.59 8.08 -11.61
CA ALA A 153 10.29 9.42 -11.09
C ALA A 153 8.81 9.80 -11.10
N ILE A 154 8.02 9.25 -12.04
CA ILE A 154 6.57 9.46 -12.13
C ILE A 154 5.80 8.86 -10.94
N GLU A 155 6.37 7.87 -10.26
CA GLU A 155 5.72 7.20 -9.12
C GLU A 155 5.61 8.08 -7.89
N VAL A 156 6.53 9.01 -7.66
CA VAL A 156 6.46 9.87 -6.46
C VAL A 156 5.22 10.78 -6.47
N PRO A 157 4.98 11.60 -7.52
CA PRO A 157 3.75 12.39 -7.58
C PRO A 157 2.49 11.51 -7.71
N TYR A 158 2.58 10.38 -8.42
CA TYR A 158 1.48 9.43 -8.52
C TYR A 158 1.10 8.85 -7.15
N ALA A 159 2.09 8.39 -6.37
CA ALA A 159 1.89 7.83 -5.03
C ALA A 159 1.30 8.85 -4.07
N PHE A 160 1.74 10.12 -4.14
CA PHE A 160 1.15 11.17 -3.30
C PHE A 160 -0.35 11.35 -3.59
N ILE A 161 -0.75 11.42 -4.86
CA ILE A 161 -2.14 11.58 -5.26
C ILE A 161 -2.95 10.32 -4.95
N ALA A 162 -2.44 9.15 -5.33
CA ALA A 162 -3.06 7.86 -5.08
C ALA A 162 -3.25 7.61 -3.58
N GLY A 163 -2.28 7.98 -2.74
CA GLY A 163 -2.37 7.80 -1.30
C GLY A 163 -3.43 8.67 -0.63
N ILE A 164 -3.72 9.87 -1.15
CA ILE A 164 -4.89 10.66 -0.72
C ILE A 164 -6.19 9.97 -1.13
N ILE A 165 -6.26 9.49 -2.37
CA ILE A 165 -7.45 8.81 -2.91
C ILE A 165 -7.74 7.53 -2.11
N PHE A 166 -6.71 6.71 -1.85
CA PHE A 166 -6.82 5.47 -1.08
C PHE A 166 -7.29 5.77 0.33
N ALA A 167 -6.68 6.75 1.00
CA ALA A 167 -7.09 7.11 2.37
C ALA A 167 -8.55 7.56 2.43
N LYS A 168 -9.03 8.34 1.45
CA LYS A 168 -10.44 8.74 1.38
C LYS A 168 -11.37 7.54 1.12
N MET A 169 -11.00 6.70 0.15
CA MET A 169 -11.75 5.49 -0.17
C MET A 169 -11.89 4.57 1.04
N ASP A 170 -10.81 4.39 1.78
CA ASP A 170 -10.79 3.49 2.93
C ASP A 170 -11.57 4.05 4.12
N LEU A 171 -11.49 5.37 4.36
CA LEU A 171 -12.30 6.01 5.40
C LEU A 171 -13.80 5.91 5.07
N GLU A 172 -14.18 6.09 3.80
CA GLU A 172 -15.57 5.90 3.33
C GLU A 172 -15.99 4.42 3.38
N GLY A 173 -15.06 3.51 3.09
CA GLY A 173 -15.23 2.07 3.16
C GLY A 173 -15.17 1.48 4.57
N GLU A 174 -14.75 2.28 5.54
CA GLU A 174 -14.41 1.93 6.92
C GLU A 174 -13.38 0.78 7.06
N SER A 175 -12.57 0.56 6.03
CA SER A 175 -11.61 -0.55 5.93
C SER A 175 -10.47 -0.18 4.99
N PHE A 176 -9.26 -0.67 5.23
CA PHE A 176 -8.15 -0.53 4.27
C PHE A 176 -8.15 -1.60 3.17
N VAL A 177 -9.06 -2.57 3.23
CA VAL A 177 -9.15 -3.65 2.22
C VAL A 177 -9.36 -3.10 0.79
N PRO A 178 -10.19 -2.06 0.54
CA PRO A 178 -10.35 -1.49 -0.79
C PRO A 178 -9.03 -0.98 -1.39
N SER A 179 -8.22 -0.24 -0.63
CA SER A 179 -6.91 0.21 -1.11
C SER A 179 -5.93 -0.94 -1.29
N PHE A 180 -5.91 -1.93 -0.40
CA PHE A 180 -5.11 -3.16 -0.58
C PHE A 180 -5.43 -3.83 -1.91
N LEU A 181 -6.71 -4.08 -2.20
CA LEU A 181 -7.13 -4.71 -3.44
C LEU A 181 -6.76 -3.85 -4.65
N LEU A 182 -6.99 -2.54 -4.57
CA LEU A 182 -6.65 -1.62 -5.66
C LEU A 182 -5.13 -1.59 -5.94
N HIS A 183 -4.33 -1.55 -4.89
CA HIS A 183 -2.87 -1.49 -4.98
C HIS A 183 -2.31 -2.79 -5.55
N TRP A 184 -2.73 -3.94 -5.00
CA TRP A 184 -2.23 -5.23 -5.45
C TRP A 184 -2.70 -5.58 -6.86
N LEU A 185 -4.01 -5.52 -7.12
CA LEU A 185 -4.54 -5.88 -8.44
C LEU A 185 -4.13 -4.86 -9.51
N GLY A 186 -3.98 -3.58 -9.15
CA GLY A 186 -3.46 -2.55 -10.04
C GLY A 186 -2.00 -2.79 -10.41
N SER A 187 -1.16 -3.18 -9.44
CA SER A 187 0.24 -3.60 -9.67
C SER A 187 0.29 -4.84 -10.56
N ALA A 188 -0.43 -5.90 -10.20
CA ALA A 188 -0.45 -7.15 -10.95
C ALA A 188 -0.93 -6.95 -12.39
N LEU A 189 -1.94 -6.10 -12.61
CA LEU A 189 -2.38 -5.71 -13.95
C LEU A 189 -1.23 -5.06 -14.73
N PHE A 190 -0.50 -4.13 -14.10
CA PHE A 190 0.61 -3.45 -14.75
C PHE A 190 1.77 -4.40 -15.06
N ASP A 191 2.13 -5.27 -14.12
CA ASP A 191 3.16 -6.30 -14.30
C ASP A 191 2.80 -7.24 -15.46
N VAL A 192 1.55 -7.71 -15.54
CA VAL A 192 1.05 -8.51 -16.67
C VAL A 192 1.14 -7.74 -17.99
N LEU A 193 0.73 -6.46 -18.01
CA LEU A 193 0.84 -5.63 -19.22
C LEU A 193 2.29 -5.45 -19.64
N CYS A 194 3.23 -5.26 -18.71
CA CYS A 194 4.65 -5.18 -19.01
C CYS A 194 5.20 -6.46 -19.64
N VAL A 195 4.73 -7.64 -19.20
CA VAL A 195 5.15 -8.93 -19.77
C VAL A 195 4.49 -9.23 -21.13
N VAL A 196 3.25 -8.79 -21.35
CA VAL A 196 2.49 -9.13 -22.57
C VAL A 196 2.66 -8.11 -23.70
N VAL A 197 2.85 -6.83 -23.37
CA VAL A 197 3.00 -5.72 -24.34
C VAL A 197 4.46 -5.56 -24.81
N THR A 198 5.39 -6.38 -24.33
CA THR A 198 6.74 -6.44 -24.89
C THR A 198 6.72 -7.01 -26.32
N PRO A 199 7.32 -6.32 -27.30
CA PRO A 199 7.52 -6.87 -28.64
C PRO A 199 8.47 -8.07 -28.64
#